data_AF-A0A3R6HHM9-F1
#
_entry.id   AF-A0A3R6HHM9-F1
#
_cell.length_a   1.000
_cell.length_b   1.000
_cell.length_c   1.000
_cell.angle_alpha   90.00
_cell.angle_beta   90.00
_cell.angle_gamma   90.00
#
_symmetry.space_group_name_H-M   'P 1'
#
loop_
_entity.id
_entity.type
_entity.pdbx_description
1 polymer ?
#
loop_
_entity_poly.entity_id
_entity_poly.type
_entity_poly.pdbx_seq_one_letter_code
_entity_poly.pdbx_strand_id
1 'polypeptide(L)'
;MKLPNSYGSVIKLGGKRRKPYAVRISKLVEDDTGKVKRKYTYLAYTYGTYMNGNFNTCMGKLKMKHLPHDGRHTFASLMDSTGANDVCIKLIMGHSMKNDTTKGTYTHKTLEELLTEVNKI
;
A
#
# COMPACT_ATOMS: atom_id res chain seq x y z
N MET A 1 11.45 4.67 34.27
CA MET A 1 11.41 6.10 33.90
C MET A 1 10.56 6.27 32.63
N LYS A 2 9.59 7.20 32.60
CA LYS A 2 8.79 7.48 31.38
C LYS A 2 9.55 8.46 30.49
N LEU A 3 9.64 8.18 29.19
CA LEU A 3 10.31 9.07 28.24
C LEU A 3 9.53 10.38 28.06
N PRO A 4 10.23 11.51 27.80
CA PRO A 4 9.61 12.78 27.42
C PRO A 4 8.73 12.64 26.17
N ASN A 5 7.76 13.55 26.00
CA ASN A 5 6.95 13.60 24.78
C ASN A 5 7.85 13.88 23.55
N SER A 6 7.44 13.42 22.38
CA SER A 6 8.17 13.57 21.10
C SER A 6 9.52 12.86 20.95
N TYR A 7 10.10 12.25 22.00
CA TYR A 7 11.34 11.45 21.90
C TYR A 7 11.19 10.17 21.07
N GLY A 8 9.95 9.70 20.92
CA GLY A 8 9.63 8.51 20.14
C GLY A 8 9.81 7.20 20.91
N SER A 9 9.29 6.12 20.33
CA SER A 9 9.41 4.77 20.86
C SER A 9 9.34 3.75 19.72
N VAL A 10 10.15 2.70 19.81
CA VAL A 10 10.04 1.52 18.93
C VAL A 10 9.00 0.57 19.53
N ILE A 11 8.04 0.14 18.74
CA ILE A 11 7.02 -0.83 19.16
C ILE A 11 6.97 -2.03 18.22
N LYS A 12 6.61 -3.19 18.79
CA LYS A 12 6.22 -4.37 18.01
C LYS A 12 4.78 -4.23 17.54
N LEU A 13 4.57 -4.31 16.23
CA LEU A 13 3.27 -4.36 15.59
C LEU A 13 2.70 -5.79 15.70
N GLY A 14 1.39 -5.91 15.90
CA GLY A 14 0.72 -7.22 16.00
C GLY A 14 0.74 -8.07 14.71
N GLY A 15 0.20 -9.29 14.75
CA GLY A 15 0.06 -10.16 13.57
C GLY A 15 1.38 -10.65 12.95
N LYS A 16 1.27 -11.48 11.90
CA LYS A 16 2.42 -12.04 11.17
C LYS A 16 2.88 -11.05 10.09
N ARG A 17 3.88 -10.22 10.41
CA ARG A 17 4.40 -9.16 9.53
C ARG A 17 5.88 -9.38 9.22
N ARG A 18 6.28 -9.17 7.95
CA ARG A 18 7.69 -9.21 7.53
C ARG A 18 8.54 -8.10 8.16
N LYS A 19 7.94 -6.93 8.42
CA LYS A 19 8.54 -5.80 9.17
C LYS A 19 7.72 -5.54 10.44
N PRO A 20 8.02 -6.22 11.57
CA PRO A 20 7.16 -6.21 12.75
C PRO A 20 7.43 -5.04 13.71
N TYR A 21 8.37 -4.14 13.40
CA TYR A 21 8.70 -3.00 14.27
C TYR A 21 8.35 -1.68 13.60
N ALA A 22 7.88 -0.71 14.39
CA ALA A 22 7.65 0.65 13.93
C ALA A 22 8.07 1.68 14.98
N VAL A 23 8.57 2.81 14.50
CA VAL A 23 8.88 3.99 15.33
C VAL A 23 7.64 4.88 15.39
N ARG A 24 7.19 5.22 16.61
CA ARG A 24 6.09 6.16 16.84
C ARG A 24 6.51 7.30 17.75
N ILE A 25 6.00 8.49 17.52
CA ILE A 25 6.11 9.66 18.40
C ILE A 25 4.75 9.96 19.02
N SER A 26 4.75 10.47 20.26
CA SER A 26 3.53 10.99 20.90
C SER A 26 3.44 12.49 20.71
N LYS A 27 2.27 12.96 20.26
CA LYS A 27 1.90 14.36 20.19
C LYS A 27 0.68 14.61 21.08
N LEU A 28 0.63 15.76 21.72
CA LEU A 28 -0.56 16.23 22.41
C LEU A 28 -1.43 16.95 21.37
N VAL A 29 -2.70 16.60 21.32
CA VAL A 29 -3.70 17.20 20.42
C VAL A 29 -4.86 17.63 21.30
N GLU A 30 -5.25 18.88 21.16
CA GLU A 30 -6.44 19.43 21.81
C GLU A 30 -7.66 19.15 20.92
N ASP A 31 -8.68 18.52 21.50
CA ASP A 31 -9.96 18.33 20.83
C ASP A 31 -10.80 19.62 20.89
N ASP A 32 -11.84 19.73 20.05
CA ASP A 32 -12.75 20.90 19.97
C ASP A 32 -13.45 21.27 21.29
N THR A 33 -13.39 20.39 22.30
CA THR A 33 -13.91 20.62 23.65
C THR A 33 -12.86 21.12 24.65
N GLY A 34 -11.66 21.51 24.19
CA GLY A 34 -10.54 21.96 25.04
C GLY A 34 -9.82 20.84 25.80
N LYS A 35 -10.09 19.56 25.46
CA LYS A 35 -9.49 18.41 26.15
C LYS A 35 -8.21 17.97 25.44
N VAL A 36 -7.09 17.96 26.16
CA VAL A 36 -5.81 17.50 25.62
C VAL A 36 -5.73 15.98 25.64
N LYS A 37 -5.61 15.36 24.47
CA LYS A 37 -5.37 13.91 24.29
C LYS A 37 -3.99 13.63 23.71
N ARG A 38 -3.38 12.53 24.14
CA ARG A 38 -2.12 12.03 23.58
C ARG A 38 -2.39 11.17 22.36
N LYS A 39 -2.00 11.63 21.18
CA LYS A 39 -2.08 10.90 19.92
C LYS A 39 -0.71 10.34 19.54
N TYR A 40 -0.67 9.14 18.98
CA TYR A 40 0.56 8.54 18.46
C TYR A 40 0.62 8.70 16.94
N THR A 41 1.78 9.09 16.42
CA THR A 41 2.06 9.18 14.98
C THR A 41 3.25 8.30 14.65
N TYR A 42 3.16 7.48 13.61
CA TYR A 42 4.29 6.68 13.13
C TYR A 42 5.22 7.54 12.28
N LEU A 43 6.54 7.48 12.52
CA LEU A 43 7.53 8.20 11.72
C LEU A 43 7.65 7.61 10.30
N ALA A 44 7.54 6.29 10.21
CA ALA A 44 7.58 5.57 8.94
C ALA A 44 6.16 5.37 8.39
N TYR A 45 6.06 5.35 7.07
CA TYR A 45 4.82 5.10 6.34
C TYR A 45 4.40 3.64 6.51
N THR A 46 3.52 3.37 7.46
CA THR A 46 2.91 2.04 7.62
C THR A 46 1.64 1.96 6.78
N TYR A 47 1.19 0.75 6.44
CA TYR A 47 -0.08 0.56 5.74
C TYR A 47 -1.26 1.20 6.49
N GLY A 48 -1.27 1.12 7.84
CA GLY A 48 -2.30 1.77 8.65
C GLY A 48 -2.25 3.30 8.58
N THR A 49 -1.04 3.87 8.54
CA THR A 49 -0.85 5.32 8.35
C THR A 49 -1.33 5.75 6.98
N TYR A 50 -0.98 5.01 5.92
CA TYR A 50 -1.46 5.25 4.55
C TYR A 50 -2.99 5.20 4.46
N MET A 51 -3.58 4.10 4.95
CA MET A 51 -5.00 3.84 4.84
C MET A 51 -5.81 4.94 5.54
N ASN A 52 -5.48 5.23 6.80
CA ASN A 52 -6.25 6.18 7.60
C ASN A 52 -5.90 7.64 7.31
N GLY A 53 -4.63 7.95 7.11
CA GLY A 53 -4.15 9.32 6.95
C GLY A 53 -4.35 9.86 5.55
N ASN A 54 -4.14 9.03 4.53
CA ASN A 54 -4.14 9.46 3.14
C ASN A 54 -5.37 8.94 2.39
N PHE A 55 -5.55 7.62 2.33
CA PHE A 55 -6.58 7.03 1.48
C PHE A 55 -7.99 7.40 1.93
N ASN A 56 -8.34 7.17 3.20
CA ASN A 56 -9.65 7.52 3.75
C ASN A 56 -9.94 9.02 3.69
N THR A 57 -8.91 9.86 3.88
CA THR A 57 -9.03 11.32 3.73
C THR A 57 -9.41 11.70 2.30
N CYS A 58 -8.73 11.11 1.30
CA CYS A 58 -9.07 11.34 -0.12
C CYS A 58 -10.47 10.82 -0.45
N MET A 59 -10.84 9.62 0.01
CA MET A 59 -12.17 9.05 -0.20
C MET A 59 -13.28 9.92 0.41
N GLY A 60 -13.05 10.46 1.62
CA GLY A 60 -13.99 11.39 2.27
C GLY A 60 -14.15 12.70 1.49
N LYS A 61 -13.05 13.28 1.00
CA LYS A 61 -13.09 14.51 0.18
C LYS A 61 -13.82 14.30 -1.15
N LEU A 62 -13.60 13.15 -1.79
CA LEU A 62 -14.21 12.80 -3.07
C LEU A 62 -15.62 12.18 -2.91
N LYS A 63 -16.08 11.93 -1.67
CA LYS A 63 -17.35 11.26 -1.35
C LYS A 63 -17.47 9.88 -2.01
N MET A 64 -16.37 9.15 -2.10
CA MET A 64 -16.29 7.82 -2.71
C MET A 64 -16.11 6.73 -1.67
N LYS A 65 -16.50 5.49 -2.01
CA LYS A 65 -16.33 4.31 -1.16
C LYS A 65 -15.59 3.21 -1.93
N HIS A 66 -14.25 3.26 -1.86
CA HIS A 66 -13.36 2.29 -2.50
C HIS A 66 -12.38 1.69 -1.50
N LEU A 67 -11.69 0.63 -1.93
CA LEU A 67 -10.54 0.05 -1.23
C LEU A 67 -9.26 0.38 -2.02
N PRO A 68 -8.08 0.48 -1.36
CA PRO A 68 -6.82 0.71 -2.07
C PRO A 68 -6.48 -0.35 -3.11
N HIS A 69 -7.05 -1.56 -2.97
CA HIS A 69 -6.82 -2.66 -3.91
C HIS A 69 -7.66 -2.52 -5.21
N ASP A 70 -8.67 -1.66 -5.23
CA ASP A 70 -9.58 -1.50 -6.37
C ASP A 70 -8.81 -1.10 -7.64
N GLY A 71 -7.84 -0.19 -7.53
CA GLY A 71 -7.02 0.22 -8.69
C GLY A 71 -6.26 -0.94 -9.34
N ARG A 72 -5.78 -1.91 -8.55
CA ARG A 72 -5.11 -3.10 -9.08
C ARG A 72 -6.11 -4.06 -9.73
N HIS A 73 -7.33 -4.17 -9.19
CA HIS A 73 -8.41 -4.94 -9.82
C HIS A 73 -8.83 -4.33 -11.16
N THR A 74 -9.00 -3.00 -11.20
CA THR A 74 -9.35 -2.27 -12.42
C THR A 74 -8.27 -2.44 -13.48
N PHE A 75 -6.99 -2.24 -13.12
CA PHE A 75 -5.87 -2.44 -14.05
C PHE A 75 -5.85 -3.86 -14.63
N ALA A 76 -5.96 -4.89 -13.78
CA ALA A 76 -5.98 -6.28 -14.24
C ALA A 76 -7.12 -6.56 -15.21
N SER A 77 -8.32 -6.05 -14.91
CA SER A 77 -9.51 -6.27 -15.74
C SER A 77 -9.42 -5.55 -17.09
N LEU A 78 -8.88 -4.32 -17.11
CA LEU A 78 -8.66 -3.56 -18.34
C LEU A 78 -7.63 -4.25 -19.24
N MET A 79 -6.49 -4.66 -18.68
CA MET A 79 -5.46 -5.36 -19.44
C MET A 79 -5.98 -6.67 -20.04
N ASP A 80 -6.73 -7.46 -19.26
CA ASP A 80 -7.36 -8.70 -19.74
C ASP A 80 -8.35 -8.42 -20.89
N SER A 81 -9.16 -7.36 -20.77
CA SER A 81 -10.11 -6.94 -21.81
C SER A 81 -9.43 -6.52 -23.12
N THR A 82 -8.21 -5.99 -23.06
CA THR A 82 -7.41 -5.64 -24.26
C THR A 82 -6.67 -6.84 -24.88
N GLY A 83 -6.83 -8.04 -24.30
CA GLY A 83 -6.09 -9.23 -24.73
C GLY A 83 -4.59 -9.12 -24.46
N ALA A 84 -4.20 -8.37 -23.42
CA ALA A 84 -2.80 -8.22 -23.07
C ALA A 84 -2.20 -9.55 -22.56
N ASN A 85 -0.90 -9.72 -22.74
CA ASN A 85 -0.24 -10.97 -22.39
C ASN A 85 -0.25 -11.21 -20.87
N ASP A 86 -0.78 -12.35 -20.42
CA ASP A 86 -0.88 -12.75 -19.00
C ASP A 86 0.47 -12.72 -18.25
N VAL A 87 1.60 -13.03 -18.92
CA VAL A 87 2.94 -12.91 -18.34
C VAL A 87 3.27 -11.45 -18.07
N CYS A 88 3.02 -10.57 -19.04
CA CYS A 88 3.25 -9.13 -18.90
C CYS A 88 2.38 -8.56 -17.77
N ILE A 89 1.10 -8.90 -17.73
CA ILE A 89 0.15 -8.48 -16.69
C ILE A 89 0.68 -8.86 -15.29
N LYS A 90 1.10 -10.11 -15.11
CA LYS A 90 1.65 -10.61 -13.83
C LYS A 90 2.96 -9.94 -13.45
N LEU A 91 3.86 -9.69 -14.41
CA LEU A 91 5.13 -8.99 -14.18
C LEU A 91 4.89 -7.53 -13.76
N ILE A 92 4.05 -6.79 -14.48
CA ILE A 92 3.73 -5.39 -14.19
C ILE A 92 3.07 -5.27 -12.81
N MET A 93 2.13 -6.17 -12.49
CA MET A 93 1.49 -6.20 -11.18
C MET A 93 2.39 -6.73 -10.07
N GLY A 94 3.55 -7.33 -10.36
CA GLY A 94 4.41 -7.99 -9.38
C GLY A 94 3.76 -9.21 -8.72
N HIS A 95 2.94 -9.96 -9.46
CA HIS A 95 2.40 -11.23 -9.00
C HIS A 95 3.44 -12.35 -9.08
N SER A 96 3.43 -13.23 -8.10
CA SER A 96 4.36 -14.37 -8.08
C SER A 96 3.96 -15.41 -9.12
N MET A 97 4.92 -15.85 -9.94
CA MET A 97 4.74 -16.93 -10.92
C MET A 97 5.12 -18.31 -10.37
N LYS A 98 5.21 -18.49 -9.04
CA LYS A 98 5.66 -19.75 -8.42
C LYS A 98 4.87 -20.99 -8.87
N ASN A 99 3.61 -20.82 -9.25
CA ASN A 99 2.73 -21.92 -9.67
C ASN A 99 2.77 -22.17 -11.19
N ASP A 100 3.46 -21.34 -11.97
CA ASP A 100 3.63 -21.49 -13.42
C ASP A 100 5.12 -21.46 -13.75
N THR A 101 5.77 -22.60 -13.51
CA THR A 101 7.22 -22.78 -13.70
C THR A 101 7.63 -22.58 -15.16
N THR A 102 6.75 -22.89 -16.11
CA THR A 102 7.00 -22.72 -17.54
C THR A 102 7.12 -21.24 -17.92
N LYS A 103 6.13 -20.41 -17.56
CA LYS A 103 6.19 -18.97 -17.86
C LYS A 103 7.20 -18.25 -16.96
N GLY A 104 7.29 -18.63 -15.68
CA GLY A 104 8.21 -18.01 -14.74
C GLY A 104 9.70 -18.24 -15.03
N THR A 105 10.06 -19.35 -15.69
CA THR A 105 11.46 -19.72 -15.95
C THR A 105 11.89 -19.40 -17.39
N TYR A 106 11.00 -19.59 -18.37
CA TYR A 106 11.39 -19.56 -19.79
C TYR A 106 10.80 -18.38 -20.57
N THR A 107 9.76 -17.71 -20.08
CA THR A 107 9.21 -16.53 -20.76
C THR A 107 9.80 -15.26 -20.20
N HIS A 108 10.85 -14.78 -20.84
CA HIS A 108 11.42 -13.46 -20.59
C HIS A 108 10.66 -12.42 -21.40
N LYS A 109 10.40 -11.26 -20.78
CA LYS A 109 9.80 -10.11 -21.43
C LYS A 109 10.75 -8.94 -21.36
N THR A 110 10.93 -8.26 -22.49
CA THR A 110 11.71 -7.02 -22.55
C THR A 110 10.90 -5.85 -21.98
N LEU A 111 11.58 -4.77 -21.61
CA LEU A 111 10.90 -3.56 -21.13
C LEU A 111 10.00 -2.96 -22.22
N GLU A 112 10.39 -3.06 -23.48
CA GLU A 112 9.62 -2.58 -24.63
C GLU A 112 8.33 -3.38 -24.82
N GLU A 113 8.38 -4.70 -24.67
CA GLU A 113 7.17 -5.54 -24.68
C GLU A 113 6.23 -5.18 -23.54
N LEU A 114 6.75 -4.98 -22.33
CA LEU A 114 5.93 -4.56 -21.19
C LEU A 114 5.28 -3.20 -21.44
N LEU A 115 6.03 -2.23 -21.97
CA LEU A 115 5.52 -0.91 -22.31
C LEU A 115 4.45 -0.97 -23.39
N THR A 116 4.68 -1.76 -24.44
CA THR A 116 3.72 -1.97 -25.54
C THR A 116 2.40 -2.55 -25.01
N GLU A 117 2.47 -3.50 -24.09
CA GLU A 117 1.27 -4.09 -23.47
C GLU A 117 0.54 -3.10 -22.55
N VAL A 118 1.27 -2.30 -21.76
CA VAL A 118 0.66 -1.26 -20.91
C VAL A 118 -0.05 -0.20 -21.75
N ASN A 119 0.51 0.19 -22.89
CA ASN A 119 -0.07 1.22 -23.77
C ASN A 119 -1.32 0.76 -24.53
N LYS A 120 -1.83 -0.46 -24.29
CA LYS A 120 -3.12 -0.90 -24.83
C LYS A 120 -4.31 -0.31 -24.07
N ILE A 121 -4.10 0.21 -22.86
CA ILE A 121 -5.10 0.89 -22.01
C ILE A 121 -4.78 2.39 -21.91
#